data_AF-A0A7W4USS3-F1
#
_entry.id   AF-A0A7W4USS3-F1
#
_cell.length_a   1.000
_cell.length_b   1.000
_cell.length_c   1.000
_cell.angle_alpha   90.00
_cell.angle_beta   90.00
_cell.angle_gamma   90.00
#
_symmetry.space_group_name_H-M   'P 1'
#
loop_
_entity.id
_entity.type
_entity.pdbx_description
1 polymer ?
#
loop_
_entity_poly.entity_id
_entity_poly.type
_entity_poly.pdbx_seq_one_letter_code
_entity_poly.pdbx_strand_id
1 'polypeptide(L)'
;MAAENVAVRGRAGPCIQSMNEARVLNVPASPHPTSTAGHVVPAADARSWLLVPASRPEAFDAAAESRADVVILDIEDAVDPKHKAAARADVIAWLKAGNSAWVRINDTLSDFWADDVDELAGVSGLLGVVLAKTEQAEQVVNTYQRLGARIPVVPLIESALGLEEATNIARADGAFRLAFGSGDFRRDTGMWATREAMAYARSRLTVSSKAAGLPGPVDGPTTDESLRVLRNESEWTLEHGMTGKLCLRLEQTAVVNEVICPQTSDILWAREFLADFDASGGVVRDGSDLPRLGRARKILRLAEAFGITVEV
;
A
#
# COMPACT_ATOMS: atom_id res chain seq x y z
N MET A 1 -21.87 -24.15 -56.83
CA MET A 1 -21.57 -25.51 -56.33
C MET A 1 -20.92 -25.31 -54.97
N ALA A 2 -21.74 -25.32 -53.92
CA ALA A 2 -21.93 -26.43 -52.96
C ALA A 2 -21.01 -26.20 -51.74
N ALA A 3 -21.57 -25.73 -50.61
CA ALA A 3 -21.99 -26.54 -49.44
C ALA A 3 -20.78 -26.86 -48.53
N GLU A 4 -20.81 -26.79 -47.20
CA GLU A 4 -21.86 -27.32 -46.32
C GLU A 4 -21.66 -26.85 -44.87
N ASN A 5 -22.78 -26.60 -44.17
CA ASN A 5 -22.90 -26.51 -42.72
C ASN A 5 -22.79 -27.91 -42.10
N VAL A 6 -22.18 -28.04 -40.91
CA VAL A 6 -22.55 -29.09 -39.95
C VAL A 6 -22.59 -28.52 -38.54
N ALA A 7 -23.81 -28.43 -38.01
CA ALA A 7 -24.09 -28.35 -36.59
C ALA A 7 -24.42 -29.77 -36.08
N VAL A 8 -23.92 -30.16 -34.90
CA VAL A 8 -24.48 -31.31 -34.15
C VAL A 8 -24.57 -31.00 -32.65
N ARG A 9 -25.83 -30.78 -32.25
CA ARG A 9 -26.56 -31.13 -31.02
C ARG A 9 -25.82 -31.81 -29.85
N GLY A 10 -26.10 -31.34 -28.64
CA GLY A 10 -25.69 -31.93 -27.37
C GLY A 10 -26.55 -33.09 -26.85
N ARG A 11 -26.22 -33.55 -25.64
CA ARG A 11 -27.05 -34.34 -24.71
C ARG A 11 -26.56 -34.16 -23.26
N ALA A 12 -27.51 -34.28 -22.35
CA ALA A 12 -27.50 -33.86 -20.94
C ALA A 12 -27.11 -34.97 -19.94
N GLY A 13 -26.61 -34.52 -18.76
CA GLY A 13 -26.76 -35.15 -17.42
C GLY A 13 -25.93 -36.40 -17.11
N PRO A 14 -25.57 -36.66 -15.83
CA PRO A 14 -26.46 -36.46 -14.67
C PRO A 14 -25.89 -35.63 -13.51
N CYS A 15 -26.83 -35.07 -12.75
CA CYS A 15 -26.69 -34.48 -11.43
C CYS A 15 -26.64 -35.61 -10.37
N ILE A 16 -25.62 -35.62 -9.49
CA ILE A 16 -25.72 -36.18 -8.13
C ILE A 16 -24.96 -35.26 -7.16
N GLN A 17 -25.80 -34.59 -6.36
CA GLN A 17 -25.68 -34.02 -5.02
C GLN A 17 -24.41 -34.23 -4.17
N SER A 18 -24.06 -33.11 -3.53
CA SER A 18 -23.57 -32.93 -2.15
C SER A 18 -22.28 -33.62 -1.70
N MET A 19 -21.24 -32.82 -1.49
CA MET A 19 -20.51 -32.80 -0.21
C MET A 19 -20.14 -31.36 0.13
N ASN A 20 -20.89 -30.85 1.09
CA ASN A 20 -20.66 -29.61 1.81
C ASN A 20 -19.60 -29.89 2.87
N GLU A 21 -18.35 -29.54 2.60
CA GLU A 21 -17.33 -29.32 3.62
C GLU A 21 -16.40 -28.24 3.10
N ALA A 22 -16.69 -27.00 3.50
CA ALA A 22 -15.74 -25.91 3.44
C ALA A 22 -14.53 -26.32 4.29
N ARG A 23 -13.54 -26.97 3.64
CA ARG A 23 -12.20 -27.06 4.20
C ARG A 23 -11.71 -25.62 4.31
N VAL A 24 -11.82 -25.09 5.52
CA VAL A 24 -10.96 -24.03 6.03
C VAL A 24 -9.56 -24.43 5.59
N LEU A 25 -9.05 -23.76 4.55
CA LEU A 25 -7.66 -23.89 4.14
C LEU A 25 -6.88 -23.44 5.37
N ASN A 26 -6.37 -24.42 6.10
CA ASN A 26 -5.49 -24.22 7.23
C ASN A 26 -4.31 -23.45 6.66
N VAL A 27 -4.29 -22.13 6.87
CA VAL A 27 -3.16 -21.28 6.52
C VAL A 27 -2.00 -21.90 7.30
N PRO A 28 -0.99 -22.49 6.62
CA PRO A 28 0.13 -23.06 7.36
C PRO A 28 0.68 -21.96 8.27
N ALA A 29 0.98 -22.32 9.50
CA ALA A 29 1.69 -21.42 10.41
C ALA A 29 3.00 -21.04 9.72
N SER A 30 3.00 -19.91 9.01
CA SER A 30 4.19 -19.34 8.41
C SER A 30 5.19 -19.15 9.55
N PRO A 31 6.48 -19.48 9.35
CA PRO A 31 7.53 -19.23 10.35
C PRO A 31 7.83 -17.73 10.51
N HIS A 32 6.91 -16.87 10.07
CA HIS A 32 7.07 -15.44 10.09
C HIS A 32 6.65 -14.88 11.45
N PRO A 33 7.49 -13.99 12.02
CA PRO A 33 7.31 -13.42 13.35
C PRO A 33 5.94 -12.74 13.42
N THR A 34 5.18 -13.13 14.44
CA THR A 34 3.87 -12.56 14.72
C THR A 34 4.08 -11.14 15.21
N SER A 35 3.70 -10.15 14.40
CA SER A 35 3.52 -8.78 14.91
C SER A 35 2.60 -8.86 16.11
N THR A 36 3.05 -8.36 17.26
CA THR A 36 2.30 -8.36 18.50
C THR A 36 1.00 -7.58 18.32
N ALA A 37 -0.14 -8.11 18.78
CA ALA A 37 -1.40 -7.40 18.75
C ALA A 37 -1.27 -6.04 19.47
N GLY A 38 -1.68 -4.94 18.83
CA GLY A 38 -1.54 -3.58 19.35
C GLY A 38 -0.21 -2.89 19.03
N HIS A 39 0.73 -3.54 18.34
CA HIS A 39 1.94 -2.88 17.85
C HIS A 39 1.61 -1.97 16.66
N VAL A 40 1.86 -0.66 16.81
CA VAL A 40 1.63 0.33 15.75
C VAL A 40 2.90 0.49 14.91
N VAL A 41 2.80 0.15 13.61
CA VAL A 41 3.88 0.38 12.64
C VAL A 41 3.83 1.84 12.17
N PRO A 42 4.93 2.60 12.21
CA PRO A 42 4.96 3.95 11.66
C PRO A 42 4.58 3.96 10.17
N ALA A 43 3.76 4.91 9.72
CA ALA A 43 3.31 4.97 8.33
C ALA A 43 4.46 5.10 7.30
N ALA A 44 5.61 5.63 7.71
CA ALA A 44 6.82 5.69 6.88
C ALA A 44 7.39 4.29 6.56
N ASP A 45 7.11 3.31 7.42
CA ASP A 45 7.55 1.92 7.30
C ASP A 45 6.41 0.95 6.96
N ALA A 46 5.16 1.42 6.98
CA ALA A 46 3.97 0.62 6.76
C ALA A 46 4.02 -0.16 5.43
N ARG A 47 3.75 -1.46 5.52
CA ARG A 47 3.79 -2.43 4.43
C ARG A 47 2.44 -2.58 3.77
N SER A 48 1.37 -2.74 4.55
CA SER A 48 0.00 -2.83 4.05
C SER A 48 -0.77 -1.53 4.26
N TRP A 49 -1.44 -1.07 3.20
CA TRP A 49 -2.30 0.11 3.19
C TRP A 49 -3.71 -0.32 2.76
N LEU A 50 -4.58 -0.61 3.72
CA LEU A 50 -5.92 -1.13 3.48
C LEU A 50 -6.88 -0.02 3.10
N LEU A 51 -7.41 -0.05 1.88
CA LEU A 51 -8.50 0.83 1.44
C LEU A 51 -9.84 0.26 1.93
N VAL A 52 -10.61 1.10 2.59
CA VAL A 52 -11.95 0.78 3.10
C VAL A 52 -12.94 1.76 2.51
N PRO A 53 -13.93 1.31 1.71
CA PRO A 53 -14.97 2.18 1.17
C PRO A 53 -15.67 2.97 2.28
N ALA A 54 -15.65 4.30 2.20
CA ALA A 54 -16.36 5.13 3.17
C ALA A 54 -17.90 5.04 3.03
N SER A 55 -18.39 4.43 1.95
CA SER A 55 -19.79 4.05 1.77
C SER A 55 -20.25 2.88 2.67
N ARG A 56 -19.35 2.29 3.46
CA ARG A 56 -19.60 1.18 4.39
C ARG A 56 -19.03 1.46 5.78
N PRO A 57 -19.58 2.43 6.53
CA PRO A 57 -19.07 2.80 7.85
C PRO A 57 -19.06 1.64 8.85
N GLU A 58 -19.92 0.63 8.67
CA GLU A 58 -19.92 -0.60 9.48
C GLU A 58 -18.62 -1.41 9.38
N ALA A 59 -17.77 -1.15 8.38
CA ALA A 59 -16.49 -1.84 8.19
C ALA A 59 -15.30 -1.13 8.87
N PHE A 60 -15.48 0.09 9.40
CA PHE A 60 -14.36 0.90 9.89
C PHE A 60 -13.69 0.30 11.13
N ASP A 61 -14.48 -0.13 12.12
CA ASP A 61 -13.95 -0.72 13.35
C ASP A 61 -13.16 -2.01 13.06
N ALA A 62 -13.75 -2.91 12.25
CA ALA A 62 -13.08 -4.15 11.84
C ALA A 62 -11.78 -3.89 11.07
N ALA A 63 -11.70 -2.80 10.30
CA ALA A 63 -10.47 -2.41 9.61
C ALA A 63 -9.42 -1.85 10.59
N ALA A 64 -9.82 -1.02 11.54
CA ALA A 64 -8.94 -0.45 12.57
C ALA A 64 -8.36 -1.52 13.50
N GLU A 65 -9.11 -2.57 13.78
CA GLU A 65 -8.68 -3.74 14.57
C GLU A 65 -7.92 -4.80 13.75
N SER A 66 -7.75 -4.56 12.45
CA SER A 66 -7.13 -5.54 11.55
C SER A 66 -5.61 -5.59 11.66
N ARG A 67 -4.99 -6.43 10.82
CA ARG A 67 -3.54 -6.49 10.68
C ARG A 67 -2.98 -5.44 9.71
N ALA A 68 -3.80 -4.52 9.19
CA ALA A 68 -3.31 -3.45 8.34
C ALA A 68 -2.31 -2.58 9.12
N ASP A 69 -1.15 -2.30 8.52
CA ASP A 69 -0.23 -1.31 9.10
C ASP A 69 -0.82 0.11 9.00
N VAL A 70 -1.57 0.38 7.92
CA VAL A 70 -2.35 1.60 7.70
C VAL A 70 -3.75 1.28 7.17
N VAL A 71 -4.78 1.94 7.73
CA VAL A 71 -6.14 1.97 7.21
C VAL A 71 -6.40 3.32 6.53
N ILE A 72 -6.91 3.25 5.30
CA ILE A 72 -7.35 4.39 4.49
C ILE A 72 -8.87 4.31 4.33
N LEU A 73 -9.60 5.29 4.86
CA LEU A 73 -11.03 5.45 4.60
C LEU A 73 -11.21 6.19 3.28
N ASP A 74 -11.90 5.58 2.34
CA ASP A 74 -11.93 6.03 0.96
C ASP A 74 -13.22 6.79 0.63
N ILE A 75 -13.12 8.12 0.53
CA ILE A 75 -14.21 9.01 0.10
C ILE A 75 -14.11 9.38 -1.40
N GLU A 76 -13.25 8.69 -2.14
CA GLU A 76 -13.00 8.86 -3.57
C GLU A 76 -13.74 7.77 -4.39
N ASP A 77 -13.10 6.94 -5.23
CA ASP A 77 -13.79 6.06 -6.21
C ASP A 77 -14.81 5.11 -5.59
N ALA A 78 -14.62 4.73 -4.31
CA ALA A 78 -15.50 3.81 -3.62
C ALA A 78 -16.84 4.43 -3.17
N VAL A 79 -17.10 5.69 -3.53
CA VAL A 79 -18.30 6.43 -3.16
C VAL A 79 -18.94 7.08 -4.40
N ASP A 80 -20.22 6.78 -4.62
CA ASP A 80 -21.01 7.47 -5.65
C ASP A 80 -21.03 8.99 -5.40
N PRO A 81 -20.91 9.84 -6.43
CA PRO A 81 -20.93 11.29 -6.29
C PRO A 81 -22.05 11.85 -5.39
N LYS A 82 -23.25 11.25 -5.43
CA LYS A 82 -24.41 11.69 -4.63
C LYS A 82 -24.27 11.39 -3.13
N HIS A 83 -23.35 10.50 -2.78
CA HIS A 83 -23.12 10.03 -1.42
C HIS A 83 -21.79 10.52 -0.82
N LYS A 84 -20.98 11.29 -1.57
CA LYS A 84 -19.68 11.84 -1.12
C LYS A 84 -19.80 12.59 0.21
N ALA A 85 -20.74 13.52 0.30
CA ALA A 85 -20.95 14.31 1.51
C ALA A 85 -21.33 13.45 2.73
N ALA A 86 -22.18 12.44 2.54
CA ALA A 86 -22.57 11.52 3.61
C ALA A 86 -21.39 10.66 4.05
N ALA A 87 -20.65 10.06 3.11
CA ALA A 87 -19.48 9.25 3.40
C ALA A 87 -18.39 10.05 4.14
N ARG A 88 -18.15 11.30 3.74
CA ARG A 88 -17.24 12.22 4.45
C ARG A 88 -17.72 12.51 5.87
N ALA A 89 -19.01 12.77 6.07
CA ALA A 89 -19.58 12.98 7.40
C ALA A 89 -19.43 11.75 8.30
N ASP A 90 -19.64 10.55 7.78
CA ASP A 90 -19.46 9.29 8.52
C ASP A 90 -17.99 9.08 8.94
N VAL A 91 -17.05 9.33 8.03
CA VAL A 91 -15.60 9.31 8.33
C VAL A 91 -15.26 10.29 9.45
N ILE A 92 -15.72 11.54 9.36
CA ILE A 92 -15.45 12.58 10.36
C ILE A 92 -16.06 12.20 11.72
N ALA A 93 -17.29 11.68 11.73
CA ALA A 93 -17.94 11.24 12.96
C ALA A 93 -17.16 10.11 13.63
N TRP A 94 -16.70 9.12 12.86
CA TRP A 94 -15.92 8.01 13.37
C TRP A 94 -14.55 8.44 13.92
N LEU A 95 -13.86 9.36 13.25
CA LEU A 95 -12.60 9.94 13.74
C LEU A 95 -12.80 10.74 15.04
N LYS A 96 -13.85 11.57 15.11
CA LYS A 96 -14.20 12.34 16.32
C LYS A 96 -14.60 11.47 17.51
N ALA A 97 -14.99 10.21 17.28
CA ALA A 97 -15.26 9.23 18.33
C ALA A 97 -13.99 8.71 19.03
N GLY A 98 -12.80 9.16 18.61
CA GLY A 98 -11.51 8.81 19.22
C GLY A 98 -10.67 7.82 18.40
N ASN A 99 -11.14 7.44 17.22
CA ASN A 99 -10.41 6.58 16.30
C ASN A 99 -9.40 7.37 15.47
N SER A 100 -8.58 6.68 14.68
CA SER A 100 -7.60 7.32 13.81
C SER A 100 -7.41 6.55 12.51
N ALA A 101 -7.31 7.27 11.39
CA ALA A 101 -7.09 6.67 10.08
C ALA A 101 -6.48 7.68 9.09
N TRP A 102 -6.00 7.16 7.97
CA TRP A 102 -5.77 7.94 6.77
C TRP A 102 -7.08 8.07 5.99
N VAL A 103 -7.20 9.09 5.14
CA VAL A 103 -8.38 9.27 4.28
C VAL A 103 -7.94 9.46 2.83
N ARG A 104 -8.49 8.70 1.88
CA ARG A 104 -8.31 8.99 0.44
C ARG A 104 -9.33 10.03 0.02
N ILE A 105 -8.84 11.20 -0.38
CA ILE A 105 -9.65 12.36 -0.79
C ILE A 105 -9.69 12.47 -2.31
N ASN A 106 -10.67 13.21 -2.82
CA ASN A 106 -10.87 13.42 -4.25
C ASN A 106 -9.73 14.26 -4.85
N ASP A 107 -9.56 14.15 -6.18
CA ASP A 107 -8.54 14.90 -6.90
C ASP A 107 -8.86 16.40 -6.94
N THR A 108 -7.83 17.24 -7.06
CA THR A 108 -7.98 18.70 -6.94
C THR A 108 -8.79 19.36 -8.06
N LEU A 109 -9.05 18.65 -9.16
CA LEU A 109 -9.88 19.16 -10.25
C LEU A 109 -11.35 18.77 -10.10
N SER A 110 -11.67 17.88 -9.15
CA SER A 110 -13.04 17.54 -8.79
C SER A 110 -13.74 18.67 -8.03
N ASP A 111 -15.07 18.71 -8.12
CA ASP A 111 -15.91 19.60 -7.32
C ASP A 111 -15.91 19.23 -5.82
N PHE A 112 -15.33 18.08 -5.44
CA PHE A 112 -15.39 17.54 -4.07
C PHE A 112 -14.17 17.84 -3.21
N TRP A 113 -13.00 18.01 -3.84
CA TRP A 113 -11.73 18.19 -3.10
C TRP A 113 -11.77 19.38 -2.14
N ALA A 114 -12.44 20.46 -2.53
CA ALA A 114 -12.50 21.64 -1.69
C ALA A 114 -13.22 21.38 -0.37
N ASP A 115 -14.39 20.73 -0.43
CA ASP A 115 -15.10 20.37 0.78
C ASP A 115 -14.38 19.26 1.56
N ASP A 116 -13.68 18.33 0.87
CA ASP A 116 -12.92 17.26 1.53
C ASP A 116 -11.89 17.85 2.49
N VAL A 117 -11.04 18.76 2.00
CA VAL A 117 -9.96 19.32 2.83
C VAL A 117 -10.49 20.30 3.88
N ASP A 118 -11.55 21.05 3.58
CA ASP A 118 -12.10 22.03 4.54
C ASP A 118 -12.81 21.34 5.70
N GLU A 119 -13.56 20.26 5.45
CA GLU A 119 -14.26 19.53 6.50
C GLU A 119 -13.34 18.60 7.31
N LEU A 120 -12.28 18.07 6.68
CA LEU A 120 -11.27 17.25 7.36
C LEU A 120 -10.25 18.09 8.16
N ALA A 121 -10.07 19.37 7.82
CA ALA A 121 -9.13 20.24 8.51
C ALA A 121 -9.43 20.32 10.02
N GLY A 122 -8.43 19.97 10.84
CA GLY A 122 -8.54 20.03 12.30
C GLY A 122 -9.36 18.90 12.94
N VAL A 123 -9.82 17.91 12.17
CA VAL A 123 -10.47 16.71 12.72
C VAL A 123 -9.44 15.88 13.49
N SER A 124 -9.72 15.63 14.78
CA SER A 124 -8.91 14.75 15.62
C SER A 124 -8.94 13.33 15.06
N GLY A 125 -7.78 12.67 15.01
CA GLY A 125 -7.65 11.30 14.50
C GLY A 125 -7.30 11.19 13.02
N LEU A 126 -7.35 12.29 12.26
CA LEU A 126 -6.84 12.29 10.89
C LEU A 126 -5.31 12.19 10.90
N LEU A 127 -4.77 11.07 10.40
CA LEU A 127 -3.33 10.79 10.39
C LEU A 127 -2.63 11.35 9.15
N GLY A 128 -3.38 11.55 8.07
CA GLY A 128 -2.86 11.90 6.76
C GLY A 128 -3.92 11.70 5.68
N VAL A 129 -3.66 12.23 4.49
CA VAL A 129 -4.54 12.03 3.32
C VAL A 129 -3.80 11.34 2.19
N VAL A 130 -4.52 10.52 1.41
CA VAL A 130 -4.08 10.06 0.10
C VAL A 130 -4.79 10.94 -0.94
N LEU A 131 -4.03 11.70 -1.73
CA LEU A 131 -4.58 12.61 -2.73
C LEU A 131 -4.68 11.89 -4.08
N ALA A 132 -5.90 11.66 -4.57
CA ALA A 132 -6.13 11.07 -5.87
C ALA A 132 -5.57 11.93 -7.02
N LYS A 133 -5.21 11.28 -8.12
CA LYS A 133 -4.75 11.82 -9.40
C LYS A 133 -3.81 13.01 -9.27
N THR A 134 -2.70 12.79 -8.55
CA THR A 134 -1.69 13.84 -8.41
C THR A 134 -0.79 13.89 -9.65
N GLU A 135 -0.79 15.04 -10.30
CA GLU A 135 -0.08 15.34 -11.54
C GLU A 135 0.87 16.53 -11.44
N GLN A 136 0.78 17.33 -10.37
CA GLN A 136 1.60 18.53 -10.14
C GLN A 136 1.93 18.71 -8.66
N ALA A 137 3.09 19.31 -8.35
CA ALA A 137 3.55 19.53 -6.98
C ALA A 137 2.62 20.46 -6.19
N GLU A 138 2.05 21.47 -6.86
CA GLU A 138 1.14 22.46 -6.29
C GLU A 138 -0.13 21.82 -5.72
N GLN A 139 -0.59 20.71 -6.29
CA GLN A 139 -1.75 19.97 -5.76
C GLN A 139 -1.47 19.43 -4.35
N VAL A 140 -0.26 18.93 -4.13
CA VAL A 140 0.20 18.45 -2.81
C VAL A 140 0.34 19.62 -1.85
N VAL A 141 1.04 20.69 -2.26
CA VAL A 141 1.27 21.87 -1.43
C VAL A 141 -0.07 22.50 -1.01
N ASN A 142 -0.99 22.71 -1.95
CA ASN A 142 -2.28 23.32 -1.67
C ASN A 142 -3.12 22.46 -0.71
N THR A 143 -3.11 21.13 -0.90
CA THR A 143 -3.79 20.18 0.00
C THR A 143 -3.18 20.25 1.40
N TYR A 144 -1.85 20.19 1.51
CA TYR A 144 -1.13 20.27 2.79
C TYR A 144 -1.42 21.58 3.54
N GLN A 145 -1.39 22.72 2.84
CA GLN A 145 -1.65 24.03 3.43
C GLN A 145 -3.10 24.18 3.90
N ARG A 146 -4.09 23.72 3.12
CA ARG A 146 -5.50 23.75 3.51
C ARG A 146 -5.81 22.84 4.69
N LEU A 147 -5.07 21.74 4.85
CA LEU A 147 -5.10 20.89 6.04
C LEU A 147 -4.26 21.45 7.21
N GLY A 148 -3.92 22.75 7.18
CA GLY A 148 -3.27 23.47 8.27
C GLY A 148 -1.76 23.21 8.39
N ALA A 149 -1.10 22.80 7.29
CA ALA A 149 0.34 22.55 7.21
C ALA A 149 0.84 21.58 8.30
N ARG A 150 0.07 20.53 8.55
CA ARG A 150 0.36 19.49 9.54
C ARG A 150 0.01 18.08 9.09
N ILE A 151 -1.05 17.94 8.31
CA ILE A 151 -1.54 16.62 7.86
C ILE A 151 -0.74 16.19 6.62
N PRO A 152 0.04 15.10 6.68
CA PRO A 152 0.85 14.63 5.57
C PRO A 152 -0.02 14.19 4.38
N VAL A 153 0.53 14.32 3.18
CA VAL A 153 -0.13 13.96 1.92
C VAL A 153 0.65 12.83 1.24
N VAL A 154 -0.05 11.74 0.93
CA VAL A 154 0.41 10.67 0.05
C VAL A 154 -0.16 10.93 -1.34
N PRO A 155 0.61 11.53 -2.26
CA PRO A 155 0.15 11.72 -3.64
C PRO A 155 0.03 10.37 -4.36
N LEU A 156 -1.16 10.10 -4.88
CA LEU A 156 -1.45 8.92 -5.70
C LEU A 156 -1.12 9.24 -7.16
N ILE A 157 -0.07 8.59 -7.67
CA ILE A 157 0.37 8.71 -9.06
C ILE A 157 -0.34 7.66 -9.89
N GLU A 158 -1.17 8.10 -10.83
CA GLU A 158 -2.05 7.21 -11.59
C GLU A 158 -2.33 7.67 -13.04
N SER A 159 -1.44 8.51 -13.57
CA SER A 159 -1.44 8.92 -14.97
C SER A 159 -0.01 9.04 -15.51
N ALA A 160 0.12 9.11 -16.83
CA ALA A 160 1.38 9.39 -17.50
C ALA A 160 2.01 10.71 -17.03
N LEU A 161 1.19 11.77 -16.93
CA LEU A 161 1.65 13.08 -16.48
C LEU A 161 2.16 13.03 -15.04
N GLY A 162 1.42 12.39 -14.13
CA GLY A 162 1.86 12.23 -12.74
C GLY A 162 3.15 11.41 -12.61
N LEU A 163 3.37 10.42 -13.49
CA LEU A 163 4.61 9.64 -13.48
C LEU A 163 5.81 10.49 -13.93
N GLU A 164 5.66 11.31 -14.97
CA GLU A 164 6.72 12.20 -15.44
C GLU A 164 7.06 13.27 -14.38
N GLU A 165 6.04 13.84 -13.73
CA GLU A 165 6.18 14.84 -12.67
C GLU A 165 6.51 14.26 -11.28
N ALA A 166 6.63 12.93 -11.15
CA ALA A 166 6.75 12.25 -9.86
C ALA A 166 7.90 12.77 -8.96
N THR A 167 9.02 13.22 -9.54
CA THR A 167 10.13 13.80 -8.75
C THR A 167 9.74 15.15 -8.14
N ASN A 168 9.04 16.00 -8.89
CA ASN A 168 8.60 17.32 -8.41
C ASN A 168 7.50 17.14 -7.36
N ILE A 169 6.54 16.26 -7.63
CA ILE A 169 5.48 15.88 -6.69
C ILE A 169 6.08 15.34 -5.37
N ALA A 170 7.08 14.47 -5.45
CA ALA A 170 7.74 13.93 -4.26
C ALA A 170 8.50 14.99 -3.43
N ARG A 171 8.93 16.08 -4.06
CA ARG A 171 9.65 17.20 -3.40
C ARG A 171 8.71 18.25 -2.82
N ALA A 172 7.41 18.16 -3.10
CA ALA A 172 6.43 19.13 -2.63
C ALA A 172 6.38 19.16 -1.10
N ASP A 173 6.25 20.36 -0.54
CA ASP A 173 6.01 20.51 0.90
C ASP A 173 4.72 19.78 1.30
N GLY A 174 4.84 18.92 2.32
CA GLY A 174 3.74 18.05 2.78
C GLY A 174 3.69 16.67 2.12
N ALA A 175 4.46 16.42 1.06
CA ALA A 175 4.59 15.08 0.48
C ALA A 175 5.22 14.13 1.50
N PHE A 176 4.53 13.02 1.78
CA PHE A 176 4.94 12.05 2.78
C PHE A 176 5.51 10.78 2.16
N ARG A 177 4.84 10.26 1.12
CA ARG A 177 5.18 9.02 0.44
C ARG A 177 4.41 8.96 -0.88
N LEU A 178 5.02 8.52 -1.97
CA LEU A 178 4.28 8.30 -3.22
C LEU A 178 3.45 7.02 -3.14
N ALA A 179 2.29 6.99 -3.78
CA ALA A 179 1.51 5.77 -4.04
C ALA A 179 1.28 5.58 -5.54
N PHE A 180 1.09 4.34 -6.00
CA PHE A 180 0.86 4.00 -7.40
C PHE A 180 -0.56 3.48 -7.63
N GLY A 181 -1.40 4.27 -8.31
CA GLY A 181 -2.72 3.84 -8.79
C GLY A 181 -2.59 3.07 -10.10
N SER A 182 -2.17 1.80 -10.01
CA SER A 182 -1.82 0.99 -11.19
C SER A 182 -2.99 0.75 -12.16
N GLY A 183 -4.23 0.65 -11.66
CA GLY A 183 -5.43 0.47 -12.49
C GLY A 183 -5.69 1.67 -13.40
N ASP A 184 -5.67 2.85 -12.81
CA ASP A 184 -5.92 4.12 -13.50
C ASP A 184 -4.77 4.51 -14.41
N PHE A 185 -3.53 4.25 -13.98
CA PHE A 185 -2.37 4.43 -14.84
C PHE A 185 -2.45 3.59 -16.12
N ARG A 186 -2.93 2.34 -16.02
CA ARG A 186 -3.13 1.47 -17.18
C ARG A 186 -4.27 1.96 -18.07
N ARG A 187 -5.34 2.50 -17.48
CA ARG A 187 -6.45 3.11 -18.24
C ARG A 187 -5.96 4.33 -19.03
N ASP A 188 -5.10 5.15 -18.44
CA ASP A 188 -4.53 6.35 -19.04
C ASP A 188 -3.52 6.03 -20.16
N THR A 189 -2.63 5.05 -19.93
CA THR A 189 -1.51 4.73 -20.85
C THR A 189 -1.79 3.60 -21.84
N GLY A 190 -2.81 2.78 -21.60
CA GLY A 190 -3.07 1.56 -22.36
C GLY A 190 -2.13 0.39 -22.04
N MET A 191 -1.28 0.50 -21.02
CA MET A 191 -0.32 -0.55 -20.66
C MET A 191 -1.01 -1.76 -19.98
N TRP A 192 -0.43 -2.94 -20.15
CA TRP A 192 -0.92 -4.15 -19.48
C TRP A 192 -0.45 -4.27 -18.02
N ALA A 193 -1.10 -5.18 -17.28
CA ALA A 193 -0.81 -5.46 -15.87
C ALA A 193 0.46 -6.30 -15.62
N THR A 194 1.24 -6.62 -16.66
CA THR A 194 2.37 -7.56 -16.54
C THR A 194 3.51 -6.93 -15.74
N ARG A 195 4.35 -7.78 -15.13
CA ARG A 195 5.54 -7.36 -14.39
C ARG A 195 6.42 -6.44 -15.23
N GLU A 196 6.70 -6.84 -16.47
CA GLU A 196 7.61 -6.14 -17.38
C GLU A 196 7.02 -4.81 -17.86
N ALA A 197 5.72 -4.78 -18.20
CA ALA A 197 5.07 -3.56 -18.63
C ALA A 197 5.10 -2.50 -17.52
N MET A 198 4.81 -2.89 -16.29
CA MET A 198 4.73 -1.97 -15.16
C MET A 198 6.11 -1.65 -14.52
N ALA A 199 7.18 -2.31 -14.95
CA ALA A 199 8.51 -2.20 -14.35
C ALA A 199 9.06 -0.77 -14.37
N TYR A 200 8.89 -0.06 -15.50
CA TYR A 200 9.35 1.32 -15.63
C TYR A 200 8.65 2.24 -14.62
N ALA A 201 7.32 2.21 -14.56
CA ALA A 201 6.54 3.06 -13.66
C ALA A 201 6.95 2.85 -12.19
N ARG A 202 7.02 1.58 -11.75
CA ARG A 202 7.44 1.25 -10.37
C ARG A 202 8.86 1.72 -10.06
N SER A 203 9.81 1.46 -10.96
CA SER A 203 11.22 1.86 -10.78
C SER A 203 11.36 3.38 -10.74
N ARG A 204 10.65 4.09 -11.64
CA ARG A 204 10.65 5.55 -11.72
C ARG A 204 10.13 6.17 -10.42
N LEU A 205 9.03 5.65 -9.86
CA LEU A 205 8.48 6.11 -8.58
C LEU A 205 9.43 5.88 -7.40
N THR A 206 10.12 4.73 -7.38
CA THR A 206 11.13 4.45 -6.37
C THR A 206 12.28 5.45 -6.44
N VAL A 207 12.80 5.71 -7.64
CA VAL A 207 13.87 6.70 -7.85
C VAL A 207 13.40 8.11 -7.46
N SER A 208 12.19 8.53 -7.87
CA SER A 208 11.60 9.82 -7.49
C SER A 208 11.51 9.98 -5.98
N SER A 209 10.98 8.96 -5.28
CA SER A 209 10.84 9.00 -3.83
C SER A 209 12.18 9.13 -3.14
N LYS A 210 13.19 8.34 -3.55
CA LYS A 210 14.53 8.41 -2.96
C LYS A 210 15.27 9.71 -3.28
N ALA A 211 15.09 10.27 -4.47
CA ALA A 211 15.64 11.56 -4.84
C ALA A 211 15.05 12.72 -4.03
N ALA A 212 13.85 12.56 -3.46
CA ALA A 212 13.20 13.51 -2.57
C ALA A 212 13.39 13.19 -1.07
N GLY A 213 14.12 12.11 -0.73
CA GLY A 213 14.30 11.68 0.66
C GLY A 213 13.10 10.97 1.30
N LEU A 214 12.11 10.57 0.51
CA LEU A 214 10.90 9.90 0.98
C LEU A 214 11.10 8.37 1.19
N PRO A 215 10.20 7.71 1.94
CA PRO A 215 10.10 6.25 1.99
C PRO A 215 9.92 5.62 0.60
N GLY A 216 10.10 4.30 0.50
CA GLY A 216 9.78 3.63 -0.77
C GLY A 216 8.29 3.77 -1.08
N PRO A 217 7.88 3.88 -2.35
CA PRO A 217 6.47 4.06 -2.69
C PRO A 217 5.56 2.95 -2.16
N VAL A 218 4.26 3.23 -2.13
CA VAL A 218 3.19 2.25 -1.96
C VAL A 218 2.73 1.77 -3.34
N ASP A 219 2.84 0.48 -3.63
CA ASP A 219 2.42 -0.13 -4.90
C ASP A 219 0.91 -0.34 -4.97
N GLY A 220 0.41 -0.44 -6.20
CA GLY A 220 -1.01 -0.62 -6.48
C GLY A 220 -1.56 -1.97 -5.99
N PRO A 221 -2.89 -2.09 -5.88
CA PRO A 221 -3.54 -3.27 -5.37
C PRO A 221 -3.43 -4.46 -6.32
N THR A 222 -3.46 -5.66 -5.76
CA THR A 222 -3.74 -6.89 -6.53
C THR A 222 -5.25 -7.10 -6.53
N THR A 223 -5.85 -7.09 -7.72
CA THR A 223 -7.31 -7.26 -7.88
C THR A 223 -7.74 -8.72 -7.87
N ASP A 224 -6.83 -9.65 -8.14
CA ASP A 224 -7.09 -11.09 -8.12
C ASP A 224 -7.49 -11.57 -6.70
N GLU A 225 -8.37 -12.57 -6.64
CA GLU A 225 -8.81 -13.17 -5.37
C GLU A 225 -7.75 -14.11 -4.77
N SER A 226 -6.83 -14.60 -5.61
CA SER A 226 -5.81 -15.56 -5.21
C SER A 226 -4.71 -14.92 -4.37
N LEU A 227 -4.58 -15.38 -3.12
CA LEU A 227 -3.46 -14.99 -2.24
C LEU A 227 -2.09 -15.41 -2.78
N ARG A 228 -2.04 -16.42 -3.66
CA ARG A 228 -0.79 -16.80 -4.35
C ARG A 228 -0.38 -15.75 -5.37
N VAL A 229 -1.33 -15.22 -6.14
CA VAL A 229 -1.07 -14.12 -7.08
C VAL A 229 -0.63 -12.88 -6.30
N LEU A 230 -1.33 -12.54 -5.21
CA LEU A 230 -0.95 -11.46 -4.31
C LEU A 230 0.48 -11.59 -3.79
N ARG A 231 0.90 -12.79 -3.36
CA ARG A 231 2.27 -13.02 -2.89
C ARG A 231 3.30 -12.72 -3.98
N ASN A 232 3.13 -13.28 -5.17
CA ASN A 232 4.02 -13.06 -6.31
C ASN A 232 4.06 -11.59 -6.74
N GLU A 233 2.92 -10.90 -6.79
CA GLU A 233 2.89 -9.47 -7.12
C GLU A 233 3.50 -8.59 -6.02
N SER A 234 3.45 -9.02 -4.75
CA SER A 234 4.10 -8.34 -3.63
C SER A 234 5.63 -8.55 -3.65
N GLU A 235 6.11 -9.66 -4.21
CA GLU A 235 7.54 -9.83 -4.50
C GLU A 235 7.99 -8.83 -5.58
N TRP A 236 7.18 -8.61 -6.62
CA TRP A 236 7.48 -7.57 -7.63
C TRP A 236 7.52 -6.16 -7.02
N THR A 237 6.65 -5.86 -6.05
CA THR A 237 6.69 -4.60 -5.28
C THR A 237 8.10 -4.39 -4.68
N LEU A 238 8.66 -5.41 -4.02
CA LEU A 238 10.00 -5.35 -3.43
C LEU A 238 11.11 -5.25 -4.47
N GLU A 239 11.03 -6.02 -5.54
CA GLU A 239 12.03 -6.02 -6.62
C GLU A 239 12.24 -4.64 -7.24
N HIS A 240 11.17 -3.84 -7.31
CA HIS A 240 11.21 -2.48 -7.84
C HIS A 240 11.49 -1.42 -6.76
N GLY A 241 11.82 -1.84 -5.53
CA GLY A 241 12.21 -0.97 -4.41
C GLY A 241 11.06 -0.22 -3.74
N MET A 242 9.82 -0.62 -4.02
CA MET A 242 8.63 -0.14 -3.32
C MET A 242 8.53 -0.86 -1.98
N THR A 243 8.03 -0.18 -0.95
CA THR A 243 8.07 -0.68 0.44
C THR A 243 6.70 -0.75 1.09
N GLY A 244 5.64 -0.64 0.30
CA GLY A 244 4.27 -0.84 0.76
C GLY A 244 3.38 -1.23 -0.40
N LYS A 245 2.17 -1.73 -0.12
CA LYS A 245 1.19 -2.12 -1.13
C LYS A 245 -0.23 -1.83 -0.65
N LEU A 246 -1.05 -1.30 -1.56
CA LEU A 246 -2.46 -1.11 -1.33
C LEU A 246 -3.17 -2.47 -1.23
N CYS A 247 -4.04 -2.61 -0.24
CA CYS A 247 -4.87 -3.79 0.00
C CYS A 247 -6.34 -3.40 -0.16
N LEU A 248 -7.12 -4.25 -0.82
CA LEU A 248 -8.57 -4.05 -1.03
C LEU A 248 -9.42 -4.88 -0.07
N ARG A 249 -8.80 -5.88 0.58
CA ARG A 249 -9.48 -6.81 1.49
C ARG A 249 -8.60 -7.12 2.70
N LEU A 250 -9.24 -7.39 3.84
CA LEU A 250 -8.58 -7.61 5.13
C LEU A 250 -7.53 -8.74 5.04
N GLU A 251 -7.86 -9.85 4.39
CA GLU A 251 -6.98 -11.01 4.27
C GLU A 251 -5.70 -10.74 3.46
N GLN A 252 -5.70 -9.71 2.60
CA GLN A 252 -4.52 -9.34 1.83
C GLN A 252 -3.44 -8.72 2.74
N THR A 253 -3.84 -8.01 3.79
CA THR A 253 -2.91 -7.28 4.69
C THR A 253 -1.89 -8.22 5.33
N ALA A 254 -2.33 -9.40 5.77
CA ALA A 254 -1.45 -10.39 6.40
C ALA A 254 -0.39 -10.90 5.41
N VAL A 255 -0.79 -11.20 4.16
CA VAL A 255 0.13 -11.69 3.12
C VAL A 255 1.12 -10.58 2.72
N VAL A 256 0.65 -9.35 2.53
CA VAL A 256 1.49 -8.21 2.18
C VAL A 256 2.50 -7.92 3.29
N ASN A 257 2.07 -7.92 4.55
CA ASN A 257 2.95 -7.70 5.70
C ASN A 257 4.00 -8.79 5.84
N GLU A 258 3.66 -10.04 5.49
CA GLU A 258 4.58 -11.17 5.49
C GLU A 258 5.65 -11.04 4.39
N VAL A 259 5.23 -10.69 3.17
CA VAL A 259 6.14 -10.60 2.01
C VAL A 259 7.06 -9.38 2.13
N ILE A 260 6.50 -8.21 2.46
CA ILE A 260 7.24 -6.94 2.55
C ILE A 260 7.91 -6.81 3.92
N CYS A 261 8.65 -7.83 4.31
CA CYS A 261 9.28 -7.93 5.62
C CYS A 261 10.70 -8.49 5.48
N PRO A 262 11.69 -8.03 6.27
CA PRO A 262 12.96 -8.72 6.38
C PRO A 262 12.75 -10.19 6.76
N GLN A 263 13.43 -11.09 6.07
CA GLN A 263 13.33 -12.52 6.34
C GLN A 263 14.16 -12.89 7.57
N THR A 264 13.84 -14.00 8.22
CA THR A 264 14.60 -14.48 9.39
C THR A 264 16.09 -14.61 9.07
N SER A 265 16.44 -15.10 7.88
CA SER A 265 17.82 -15.19 7.39
C SER A 265 18.49 -13.82 7.23
N ASP A 266 17.77 -12.79 6.76
CA ASP A 266 18.30 -11.43 6.67
C ASP A 266 18.59 -10.85 8.06
N ILE A 267 17.73 -11.13 9.05
CA ILE A 267 17.88 -10.65 10.42
C ILE A 267 19.07 -11.32 11.11
N LEU A 268 19.20 -12.65 10.98
CA LEU A 268 20.34 -13.39 11.53
C LEU A 268 21.65 -12.91 10.91
N TRP A 269 21.71 -12.80 9.58
CA TRP A 269 22.86 -12.24 8.87
C TRP A 269 23.21 -10.83 9.37
N ALA A 270 22.21 -9.96 9.54
CA ALA A 270 22.45 -8.59 9.99
C ALA A 270 23.03 -8.54 11.41
N ARG A 271 22.59 -9.42 12.31
CA ARG A 271 23.12 -9.53 13.68
C ARG A 271 24.54 -10.08 13.70
N GLU A 272 24.79 -11.17 12.99
CA GLU A 272 26.12 -11.78 12.86
C GLU A 272 27.12 -10.77 12.29
N PHE A 273 26.77 -10.09 11.20
CA PHE A 273 27.62 -9.09 10.58
C PHE A 273 27.98 -7.94 11.54
N LEU A 274 27.01 -7.44 12.31
CA LEU A 274 27.26 -6.36 13.27
C LEU A 274 28.12 -6.83 14.45
N ALA A 275 27.86 -8.03 14.98
CA ALA A 275 28.67 -8.61 16.04
C ALA A 275 30.13 -8.80 15.61
N ASP A 276 30.34 -9.33 14.41
CA ASP A 276 31.69 -9.51 13.83
C ASP A 276 32.38 -8.15 13.58
N PHE A 277 31.64 -7.16 13.09
CA PHE A 277 32.15 -5.81 12.84
C PHE A 277 32.58 -5.13 14.15
N ASP A 278 31.76 -5.23 15.19
CA ASP A 278 32.06 -4.67 16.52
C ASP A 278 33.22 -5.40 17.21
N ALA A 279 33.27 -6.74 17.12
CA ALA A 279 34.37 -7.56 17.63
C ALA A 279 35.71 -7.24 16.94
N SER A 280 35.66 -6.78 15.69
CA SER A 280 36.83 -6.30 14.93
C SER A 280 37.21 -4.85 15.25
N GLY A 281 36.59 -4.24 16.27
CA GLY A 281 36.84 -2.86 16.68
C GLY A 281 36.16 -1.80 15.80
N GLY A 282 35.17 -2.18 14.99
CA GLY A 282 34.42 -1.26 14.13
C GLY A 282 35.24 -0.70 12.96
N VAL A 283 36.32 -1.39 12.56
CA VAL A 283 37.21 -0.94 11.48
C VAL A 283 36.67 -1.39 10.13
N VAL A 284 36.53 -0.43 9.20
CA VAL A 284 36.18 -0.70 7.79
C VAL A 284 37.38 -1.38 7.11
N ARG A 285 37.19 -2.62 6.64
CA ARG A 285 38.26 -3.43 6.02
C ARG A 285 38.34 -3.20 4.52
N ASP A 286 37.19 -3.09 3.87
CA ASP A 286 37.07 -2.86 2.43
C ASP A 286 35.87 -1.97 2.08
N GLY A 287 35.77 -1.60 0.79
CA GLY A 287 34.70 -0.74 0.29
C GLY A 287 33.29 -1.33 0.38
N SER A 288 33.14 -2.62 0.71
CA SER A 288 31.84 -3.29 0.87
C SER A 288 31.29 -3.24 2.30
N ASP A 289 32.14 -2.97 3.30
CA ASP A 289 31.72 -2.95 4.71
C ASP A 289 30.71 -1.82 5.01
N LEU A 290 30.91 -0.60 4.51
CA LEU A 290 29.98 0.51 4.75
C LEU A 290 28.57 0.27 4.17
N PRO A 291 28.42 -0.19 2.90
CA PRO A 291 27.12 -0.59 2.37
C PRO A 291 26.47 -1.73 3.17
N ARG A 292 27.25 -2.75 3.58
CA ARG A 292 26.75 -3.88 4.37
C ARG A 292 26.29 -3.44 5.76
N LEU A 293 27.03 -2.54 6.40
CA LEU A 293 26.68 -1.93 7.69
C LEU A 293 25.35 -1.16 7.59
N GLY A 294 25.18 -0.35 6.54
CA GLY A 294 23.93 0.35 6.27
C GLY A 294 22.76 -0.62 6.06
N ARG A 295 22.97 -1.70 5.29
CA ARG A 295 21.96 -2.74 5.07
C ARG A 295 21.59 -3.46 6.37
N ALA A 296 22.56 -3.89 7.16
CA ALA A 296 22.33 -4.60 8.41
C ALA A 296 21.53 -3.74 9.42
N ARG A 297 21.94 -2.48 9.62
CA ARG A 297 21.22 -1.54 10.48
C ARG A 297 19.78 -1.30 9.99
N LYS A 298 19.58 -1.16 8.68
CA LYS A 298 18.24 -0.99 8.10
C LYS A 298 17.36 -2.21 8.35
N ILE A 299 17.89 -3.42 8.18
CA ILE A 299 17.16 -4.68 8.44
C ILE A 299 16.71 -4.75 9.89
N LEU A 300 17.62 -4.52 10.85
CA LEU A 300 17.27 -4.61 12.27
C LEU A 300 16.29 -3.52 12.71
N ARG A 301 16.45 -2.30 12.20
CA ARG A 301 15.48 -1.22 12.44
C ARG A 301 14.08 -1.57 11.90
N LEU A 302 14.00 -2.18 10.72
CA LEU A 302 12.72 -2.63 10.16
C LEU A 302 12.13 -3.79 10.97
N ALA A 303 12.95 -4.75 11.38
CA ALA A 303 12.50 -5.85 12.23
C ALA A 303 11.90 -5.32 13.54
N GLU A 304 12.59 -4.39 14.21
CA GLU A 304 12.08 -3.69 15.40
C GLU A 304 10.76 -2.96 15.10
N ALA A 305 10.71 -2.16 14.03
CA ALA A 305 9.52 -1.42 13.61
C ALA A 305 8.33 -2.32 13.24
N PHE A 306 8.55 -3.62 13.00
CA PHE A 306 7.50 -4.60 12.71
C PHE A 306 7.21 -5.53 13.89
N GLY A 307 7.82 -5.28 15.07
CA GLY A 307 7.65 -6.12 16.25
C GLY A 307 8.26 -7.51 16.12
N ILE A 308 9.30 -7.64 15.30
CA ILE A 308 9.89 -8.93 14.94
C ILE A 308 11.05 -9.25 15.86
N THR A 309 10.90 -10.36 16.57
CA THR A 309 11.99 -10.97 17.34
C THR A 309 12.40 -12.28 16.68
N VAL A 310 13.71 -12.45 16.51
CA VAL A 310 14.33 -13.72 16.11
C VAL A 310 15.23 -14.10 17.27
N GLU A 311 15.02 -15.27 17.87
CA GLU A 311 15.95 -15.81 18.87
C GLU A 311 17.20 -16.34 18.16
N VAL A 312 18.37 -16.14 18.78
CA VAL A 312 19.68 -16.59 18.28
C VAL A 312 20.01 -17.92 18.93
#